data_AF-A0A979F307-F1
#
_entry.id   AF-A0A979F307-F1
#
_cell.length_a   1.000
_cell.length_b   1.000
_cell.length_c   1.000
_cell.angle_alpha   90.00
_cell.angle_beta   90.00
_cell.angle_gamma   90.00
#
_symmetry.space_group_name_H-M   'P 1'
#
loop_
_entity.id
_entity.type
_entity.pdbx_description
1 polymer ?
#
loop_
_entity_poly.entity_id
_entity_poly.type
_entity_poly.pdbx_seq_one_letter_code
_entity_poly.pdbx_strand_id
1 'polypeptide(L)'
;MIRRVDMSHSVLPPEIHNGHGVDDDHDSEPEDIYLRDRRRAKSLPAYPEQANLFSRLSQRCRKQVKFADALGLNLASVRHFSIAEDPQVPSEVFAALRALPAQHERERERKPSNFTFARDTAAEVTEARVNRCRVALETVSMSGWAMRGVIRANVAHNGETEVGVRYTFNHWASYADAPAVPVSGERVHDMQRFSFTVLTPHFLEPNASVHFAVYMRTDRGEFWDNNDEQNYCVQCGLLL
;
A
#
# COMPACT_ATOMS: atom_id res chain seq x y z
N MET A 1 18.32 0.63 10.92
CA MET A 1 18.54 1.90 10.19
C MET A 1 18.52 1.57 8.71
N ILE A 2 17.83 2.37 7.90
CA ILE A 2 17.76 2.12 6.46
C ILE A 2 18.99 2.73 5.77
N ARG A 3 19.80 1.92 5.08
CA ARG A 3 20.96 2.40 4.33
C ARG A 3 20.51 2.86 2.94
N ARG A 4 21.31 3.71 2.27
CA ARG A 4 21.00 4.19 0.90
C ARG A 4 20.67 3.06 -0.07
N VAL A 5 21.34 1.91 0.05
CA VAL A 5 21.15 0.73 -0.82
C VAL A 5 19.78 0.07 -0.61
N ASP A 6 19.24 0.14 0.62
CA ASP A 6 17.93 -0.42 0.97
C ASP A 6 16.76 0.51 0.59
N MET A 7 17.07 1.73 0.14
CA MET A 7 16.06 2.72 -0.25
C MET A 7 15.66 2.60 -1.72
N SER A 8 16.59 2.19 -2.57
CA SER A 8 16.43 1.98 -4.01
C SER A 8 16.19 0.49 -4.31
N HIS A 9 14.98 -0.01 -4.06
CA HIS A 9 14.64 -1.37 -4.49
C HIS A 9 14.37 -1.40 -6.01
N SER A 10 15.43 -1.52 -6.82
CA SER A 10 15.31 -2.20 -8.11
C SER A 10 15.27 -3.70 -7.80
N VAL A 11 14.08 -4.29 -7.82
CA VAL A 11 13.91 -5.75 -7.77
C VAL A 11 14.50 -6.30 -9.07
N LEU A 12 15.75 -6.76 -9.05
CA LEU A 12 16.29 -7.58 -10.12
C LEU A 12 15.64 -8.97 -9.99
N PRO A 13 15.06 -9.53 -11.07
CA PRO A 13 14.61 -10.91 -11.07
C PRO A 13 15.83 -11.85 -10.88
N PRO A 14 15.64 -13.02 -10.25
CA PRO A 14 16.74 -13.95 -10.02
C PRO A 14 17.32 -14.41 -11.36
N GLU A 15 18.65 -14.31 -11.49
CA GLU A 15 19.37 -14.88 -12.64
C GLU A 15 19.17 -16.39 -12.67
N ILE A 16 18.55 -16.87 -13.75
CA ILE A 16 18.46 -18.30 -14.03
C ILE A 16 19.84 -18.75 -14.51
N HIS A 17 20.55 -19.46 -13.66
CA HIS A 17 21.82 -20.09 -14.02
C HIS A 17 21.52 -21.27 -14.96
N ASN A 18 21.67 -21.05 -16.27
CA ASN A 18 21.62 -22.11 -17.28
C ASN A 18 22.89 -22.98 -17.17
N GLY A 19 22.82 -24.03 -16.36
CA GLY A 19 23.78 -25.13 -16.38
C GLY A 19 23.47 -26.07 -17.55
N HIS A 20 24.36 -26.06 -18.56
CA HIS A 20 24.33 -26.93 -19.72
C HIS A 20 24.72 -28.36 -19.30
N GLY A 21 23.85 -29.34 -19.56
CA GLY A 21 24.08 -30.75 -19.28
C GLY A 21 24.99 -31.43 -20.30
N VAL A 22 25.71 -32.46 -19.84
CA VAL A 22 26.19 -33.55 -20.68
C VAL A 22 25.76 -34.87 -20.01
N ASP A 23 25.13 -35.68 -20.85
CA ASP A 23 24.47 -36.98 -20.71
C ASP A 23 25.12 -38.01 -19.78
N ASP A 24 24.29 -38.77 -19.05
CA ASP A 24 24.49 -40.21 -18.89
C ASP A 24 23.16 -40.90 -18.52
N ASP A 25 22.77 -41.87 -19.35
CA ASP A 25 21.55 -42.66 -19.27
C ASP A 25 21.60 -43.68 -18.12
N HIS A 26 20.63 -43.64 -17.19
CA HIS A 26 20.20 -44.88 -16.55
C HIS A 26 18.72 -44.85 -16.15
N ASP A 27 18.02 -45.77 -16.80
CA ASP A 27 16.62 -46.17 -16.71
C ASP A 27 16.16 -46.41 -15.25
N SER A 28 15.16 -45.66 -14.77
CA SER A 28 14.30 -45.97 -13.61
C SER A 28 13.14 -44.96 -13.51
N GLU A 29 12.01 -45.29 -14.13
CA GLU A 29 10.68 -44.78 -13.76
C GLU A 29 9.81 -46.01 -13.41
N PRO A 30 8.76 -45.93 -12.58
CA PRO A 30 7.91 -44.74 -12.40
C PRO A 30 7.48 -44.47 -10.95
N GLU A 31 7.02 -43.26 -10.61
CA GLU A 31 5.80 -43.04 -9.80
C GLU A 31 5.35 -41.58 -9.90
N ASP A 32 4.88 -41.22 -11.09
CA ASP A 32 3.95 -40.12 -11.27
C ASP A 32 2.61 -40.47 -10.58
N ILE A 33 2.48 -40.13 -9.30
CA ILE A 33 1.19 -39.99 -8.62
C ILE A 33 0.53 -38.70 -9.15
N TYR A 34 0.26 -38.66 -10.45
CA TYR A 34 -0.85 -37.87 -10.96
C TYR A 34 -2.10 -38.50 -10.35
N LEU A 35 -2.68 -37.81 -9.36
CA LEU A 35 -4.09 -37.97 -9.06
C LEU A 35 -4.82 -37.83 -10.38
N ARG A 36 -5.16 -38.99 -10.96
CA ARG A 36 -6.00 -39.15 -12.13
C ARG A 36 -7.11 -38.14 -12.00
N ASP A 37 -7.19 -37.24 -12.96
CA ASP A 37 -8.41 -36.52 -13.27
C ASP A 37 -9.53 -37.54 -13.18
N ARG A 38 -10.29 -37.47 -12.08
CA ARG A 38 -11.45 -38.33 -11.86
C ARG A 38 -12.42 -37.90 -12.94
N ARG A 39 -12.33 -38.57 -14.10
CA ARG A 39 -13.23 -38.35 -15.23
C ARG A 39 -14.63 -38.38 -14.66
N ARG A 40 -15.29 -37.23 -14.67
CA ARG A 40 -16.66 -37.07 -14.21
C ARG A 40 -17.48 -38.20 -14.84
N ALA A 41 -18.13 -39.01 -14.02
CA ALA A 41 -18.97 -40.08 -14.52
C ALA A 41 -19.98 -39.49 -15.52
N LYS A 42 -19.99 -40.02 -16.74
CA LYS A 42 -21.03 -39.70 -17.70
C LYS A 42 -22.29 -40.41 -17.20
N SER A 43 -23.31 -39.65 -16.84
CA SER A 43 -24.64 -40.20 -16.59
C SER A 43 -25.04 -41.09 -17.76
N LEU A 44 -25.67 -42.24 -17.48
CA LEU A 44 -26.23 -43.10 -18.52
C LEU A 44 -27.10 -42.27 -19.47
N PRO A 45 -27.06 -42.52 -20.79
CA PRO A 45 -27.95 -41.85 -21.70
C PRO A 45 -29.39 -42.15 -21.27
N ALA A 46 -30.18 -41.09 -21.04
CA ALA A 46 -31.63 -41.23 -21.02
C ALA A 46 -32.04 -41.97 -22.31
N TYR A 47 -33.03 -42.85 -22.22
CA TYR A 47 -33.54 -43.68 -23.32
C TYR A 47 -33.48 -42.93 -24.67
N PRO A 48 -33.11 -43.59 -25.79
CA PRO A 48 -32.84 -42.90 -27.07
C PRO A 48 -33.92 -41.90 -27.52
N GLU A 49 -35.18 -42.16 -27.19
CA GLU A 49 -36.31 -41.25 -27.44
C GLU A 49 -36.22 -39.93 -26.65
N GLN A 50 -35.78 -39.97 -25.40
CA GLN A 50 -35.62 -38.81 -24.53
C GLN A 50 -34.38 -37.97 -24.90
N ALA A 51 -33.30 -38.62 -25.36
CA ALA A 51 -32.07 -37.93 -25.78
C ALA A 51 -32.31 -36.92 -26.91
N ASN A 52 -33.18 -37.26 -27.87
CA ASN A 52 -33.57 -36.36 -28.95
C ASN A 52 -34.39 -35.15 -28.45
N LEU A 53 -35.21 -35.33 -27.41
CA LEU A 53 -36.00 -34.26 -26.81
C LEU A 53 -35.09 -33.29 -26.03
N PHE A 54 -34.16 -33.81 -25.23
CA PHE A 54 -33.15 -33.01 -24.52
C PHE A 54 -32.20 -32.28 -25.47
N SER A 55 -31.81 -32.90 -26.61
CA SER A 55 -30.98 -32.26 -27.62
C SER A 55 -31.68 -31.06 -28.27
N ARG A 56 -32.95 -31.22 -28.69
CA ARG A 56 -33.75 -30.11 -29.25
C ARG A 56 -33.99 -28.98 -28.26
N LEU A 57 -34.27 -29.28 -27.00
CA LEU A 57 -34.43 -28.27 -25.95
C LEU A 57 -33.11 -27.53 -25.67
N SER A 58 -31.99 -28.24 -25.73
CA SER A 58 -30.66 -27.64 -25.51
C SER A 58 -30.15 -26.76 -26.65
N GLN A 59 -30.62 -26.99 -27.88
CA GLN A 59 -30.30 -26.14 -29.02
C GLN A 59 -31.10 -24.83 -29.01
N ARG A 60 -32.24 -24.80 -28.30
CA ARG A 60 -33.12 -23.63 -28.20
C ARG A 60 -32.90 -22.77 -26.97
N CYS A 61 -32.33 -23.33 -25.90
CA CYS A 61 -32.10 -22.64 -24.64
C CYS A 61 -30.66 -22.84 -24.16
N ARG A 62 -29.97 -21.74 -23.84
CA ARG A 62 -28.64 -21.80 -23.19
C ARG A 62 -28.78 -22.56 -21.87
N LYS A 63 -28.11 -23.70 -21.73
CA LYS A 63 -28.06 -24.44 -20.46
C LYS A 63 -27.41 -23.55 -19.41
N GLN A 64 -28.12 -23.26 -18.32
CA GLN A 64 -27.57 -22.52 -17.17
C GLN A 64 -27.66 -23.40 -15.94
N VAL A 65 -26.57 -23.47 -15.18
CA VAL A 65 -26.54 -24.08 -13.85
C VAL A 65 -26.77 -22.95 -12.84
N LYS A 66 -27.68 -23.16 -11.89
CA LYS A 66 -27.89 -22.27 -10.75
C LYS A 66 -27.75 -23.09 -9.48
N PHE A 67 -27.15 -22.49 -8.46
CA PHE A 67 -27.11 -23.08 -7.12
C PHE A 67 -28.39 -22.66 -6.39
N ALA A 68 -29.07 -23.62 -5.80
CA ALA A 68 -30.29 -23.40 -5.04
C ALA A 68 -30.26 -24.13 -3.70
N ASP A 69 -30.99 -23.59 -2.71
CA ASP A 69 -31.15 -24.21 -1.40
C ASP A 69 -32.06 -25.45 -1.47
N ALA A 70 -32.30 -26.08 -0.31
CA ALA A 70 -33.18 -27.25 -0.21
C ALA A 70 -34.65 -26.97 -0.61
N LEU A 71 -35.04 -25.70 -0.71
CA LEU A 71 -36.37 -25.25 -1.14
C LEU A 71 -36.39 -24.81 -2.61
N GLY A 72 -35.26 -24.86 -3.32
CA GLY A 72 -35.14 -24.45 -4.72
C GLY A 72 -34.93 -22.94 -4.92
N LEU A 73 -34.65 -22.18 -3.86
CA LEU A 73 -34.36 -20.74 -3.93
C LEU A 73 -32.88 -20.49 -4.23
N ASN A 74 -32.59 -19.44 -5.00
CA ASN A 74 -31.23 -19.12 -5.44
C ASN A 74 -30.32 -18.77 -4.25
N LEU A 75 -29.19 -19.46 -4.12
CA LEU A 75 -28.18 -19.23 -3.07
C LEU A 75 -27.25 -18.04 -3.36
N ALA A 76 -27.24 -17.52 -4.59
CA ALA A 76 -26.39 -16.42 -4.99
C ALA A 76 -27.21 -15.22 -5.47
N SER A 77 -27.08 -14.09 -4.78
CA SER A 77 -27.56 -12.80 -5.26
C SER A 77 -26.44 -12.13 -6.06
N VAL A 78 -26.70 -11.82 -7.34
CA VAL A 78 -25.77 -11.08 -8.20
C VAL A 78 -26.28 -9.66 -8.32
N ARG A 79 -25.52 -8.70 -7.77
CA ARG A 79 -25.82 -7.27 -7.91
C ARG A 79 -24.83 -6.67 -8.92
N HIS A 80 -25.36 -6.06 -9.96
CA HIS A 80 -24.57 -5.35 -10.96
C HIS A 80 -24.47 -3.89 -10.52
N PHE A 81 -23.25 -3.39 -10.37
CA PHE A 81 -23.01 -1.99 -10.02
C PHE A 81 -22.57 -1.22 -11.25
N SER A 82 -23.07 0.01 -11.40
CA SER A 82 -22.62 0.97 -12.40
C SER A 82 -21.65 1.96 -11.77
N ILE A 83 -20.63 2.40 -12.53
CA ILE A 83 -19.71 3.46 -12.10
C ILE A 83 -20.46 4.80 -11.90
N ALA A 84 -21.61 4.98 -12.57
CA ALA A 84 -22.45 6.16 -12.44
C ALA A 84 -23.48 6.06 -11.29
N GLU A 85 -23.55 4.94 -10.57
CA GLU A 85 -24.48 4.76 -9.45
C GLU A 85 -23.82 5.20 -8.14
N ASP A 86 -24.47 6.11 -7.41
CA ASP A 86 -23.98 6.54 -6.11
C ASP A 86 -24.02 5.39 -5.09
N PRO A 87 -22.95 5.18 -4.31
CA PRO A 87 -22.89 4.09 -3.35
C PRO A 87 -23.97 4.25 -2.28
N GLN A 88 -24.95 3.34 -2.28
CA GLN A 88 -26.00 3.30 -1.27
C GLN A 88 -25.50 2.53 -0.04
N VAL A 89 -25.36 3.24 1.07
CA VAL A 89 -24.98 2.65 2.36
C VAL A 89 -26.23 2.02 3.01
N PRO A 90 -26.22 0.71 3.36
CA PRO A 90 -27.35 0.06 4.01
C PRO A 90 -27.73 0.71 5.35
N SER A 91 -29.03 0.72 5.66
CA SER A 91 -29.56 1.31 6.90
C SER A 91 -29.00 0.65 8.16
N GLU A 92 -28.61 -0.63 8.09
CA GLU A 92 -27.97 -1.33 9.20
C GLU A 92 -26.62 -0.71 9.58
N VAL A 93 -25.88 -0.17 8.62
CA VAL A 93 -24.61 0.52 8.88
C VAL A 93 -24.86 1.79 9.69
N PHE A 94 -25.91 2.54 9.37
CA PHE A 94 -26.30 3.72 10.17
C PHE A 94 -26.81 3.33 11.57
N ALA A 95 -27.50 2.20 11.70
CA ALA A 95 -27.92 1.68 13.01
C ALA A 95 -26.70 1.25 13.85
N ALA A 96 -25.73 0.56 13.25
CA ALA A 96 -24.48 0.17 13.90
C ALA A 96 -23.65 1.39 14.33
N LEU A 97 -23.58 2.44 13.48
CA LEU A 97 -22.95 3.71 13.81
C LEU A 97 -23.58 4.39 15.03
N ARG A 98 -24.91 4.32 15.16
CA ARG A 98 -25.64 4.86 16.32
C ARG A 98 -25.55 3.98 17.58
N ALA A 99 -25.31 2.69 17.41
CA ALA A 99 -25.20 1.71 18.49
C ALA A 99 -23.78 1.55 19.04
N LEU A 100 -22.78 2.19 18.42
CA LEU A 100 -21.41 2.23 18.92
C LEU A 100 -21.42 2.85 20.34
N PRO A 101 -20.92 2.13 21.37
CA PRO A 101 -20.87 2.67 22.71
C PRO A 101 -19.99 3.92 22.75
N ALA A 102 -20.37 4.89 23.58
CA ALA A 102 -19.68 6.17 23.80
C ALA A 102 -18.19 6.07 24.20
N GLN A 103 -17.62 4.86 24.30
CA GLN A 103 -16.18 4.65 24.39
C GLN A 103 -15.44 5.15 23.14
N HIS A 104 -16.00 4.97 21.94
CA HIS A 104 -15.41 5.52 20.70
C HIS A 104 -15.52 7.05 20.64
N GLU A 105 -16.59 7.64 21.18
CA GLU A 105 -16.72 9.09 21.31
C GLU A 105 -15.76 9.65 22.36
N ARG A 106 -15.53 8.95 23.48
CA ARG A 106 -14.48 9.31 24.46
C ARG A 106 -13.07 9.26 23.89
N GLU A 107 -12.80 8.41 22.90
CA GLU A 107 -11.52 8.40 22.18
C GLU A 107 -11.40 9.55 21.17
N ARG A 108 -12.52 9.96 20.54
CA ARG A 108 -12.59 11.17 19.70
C ARG A 108 -12.51 12.46 20.50
N GLU A 109 -13.00 12.46 21.74
CA GLU A 109 -12.98 13.59 22.68
C GLU A 109 -11.74 13.64 23.57
N ARG A 110 -10.79 12.70 23.40
CA ARG A 110 -9.41 13.01 23.78
C ARG A 110 -8.99 14.17 22.89
N LYS A 111 -9.23 15.40 23.40
CA LYS A 111 -8.57 16.63 22.94
C LYS A 111 -7.16 16.21 22.58
N PRO A 112 -6.63 16.52 21.38
CA PRO A 112 -5.24 16.24 21.10
C PRO A 112 -4.48 16.90 22.24
N SER A 113 -4.05 16.07 23.20
CA SER A 113 -3.14 16.46 24.25
C SER A 113 -2.05 17.17 23.49
N ASN A 114 -1.71 18.40 23.86
CA ASN A 114 -0.82 19.22 23.07
C ASN A 114 0.51 18.45 22.91
N PHE A 115 0.63 17.69 21.81
CA PHE A 115 1.73 16.78 21.56
C PHE A 115 2.80 17.63 20.89
N THR A 116 3.41 18.51 21.67
CA THR A 116 4.45 19.41 21.20
C THR A 116 5.70 19.17 22.02
N PHE A 117 6.36 18.05 21.74
CA PHE A 117 7.77 17.89 22.08
C PHE A 117 8.46 17.10 20.96
N ALA A 118 8.76 17.80 19.85
CA ALA A 118 9.75 17.31 18.90
C ALA A 118 11.13 17.63 19.47
N ARG A 119 11.85 16.61 19.96
CA ARG A 119 13.30 16.74 20.10
C ARG A 119 13.89 16.68 18.70
N ASP A 120 14.06 17.85 18.08
CA ASP A 120 14.66 17.96 16.76
C ASP A 120 16.11 17.43 16.84
N THR A 121 16.30 16.26 16.25
CA THR A 121 17.62 15.76 15.86
C THR A 121 17.94 16.13 14.41
N ALA A 122 17.10 16.98 13.80
CA ALA A 122 17.33 17.50 12.47
C ALA A 122 18.55 18.43 12.52
N ALA A 123 19.60 18.05 11.81
CA ALA A 123 20.66 18.98 11.46
C ALA A 123 20.04 20.16 10.69
N GLU A 124 20.42 21.40 11.04
CA GLU A 124 20.02 22.58 10.27
C GLU A 124 20.27 22.35 8.78
N VAL A 125 19.29 22.70 7.95
CA VAL A 125 19.50 22.65 6.50
C VAL A 125 20.47 23.74 6.10
N THR A 126 21.68 23.30 5.79
CA THR A 126 22.67 24.10 5.12
C THR A 126 22.47 24.01 3.61
N GLU A 127 22.79 25.07 2.88
CA GLU A 127 22.92 25.05 1.42
C GLU A 127 23.79 23.88 0.94
N ALA A 128 24.89 23.61 1.66
CA ALA A 128 25.78 22.50 1.38
C ALA A 128 25.06 21.14 1.37
N ARG A 129 24.11 20.93 2.30
CA ARG A 129 23.36 19.67 2.38
C ARG A 129 22.41 19.49 1.20
N VAL A 130 21.69 20.54 0.81
CA VAL A 130 20.82 20.47 -0.39
C VAL A 130 21.64 20.29 -1.65
N ASN A 131 22.78 20.95 -1.77
CA ASN A 131 23.66 20.77 -2.93
C ASN A 131 24.23 19.34 -3.02
N ARG A 132 24.56 18.73 -1.87
CA ARG A 132 25.07 17.36 -1.79
C ARG A 132 23.99 16.30 -2.03
N CYS A 133 22.83 16.45 -1.41
CA CYS A 133 21.77 15.44 -1.42
C CYS A 133 20.70 15.68 -2.49
N ARG A 134 20.66 16.87 -3.12
CA ARG A 134 19.61 17.40 -4.02
C ARG A 134 18.21 17.54 -3.43
N VAL A 135 17.97 16.91 -2.29
CA VAL A 135 16.78 17.01 -1.46
C VAL A 135 17.23 17.10 0.00
N ALA A 136 16.60 17.94 0.82
CA ALA A 136 16.86 17.99 2.26
C ALA A 136 15.62 18.46 3.05
N LEU A 137 15.49 18.00 4.29
CA LEU A 137 14.39 18.41 5.18
C LEU A 137 14.67 19.78 5.80
N GLU A 138 14.00 20.84 5.37
CA GLU A 138 14.17 22.21 5.88
C GLU A 138 13.61 22.41 7.29
N THR A 139 12.38 21.96 7.53
CA THR A 139 11.75 22.04 8.86
C THR A 139 10.86 20.83 9.09
N VAL A 140 10.66 20.48 10.36
CA VAL A 140 9.66 19.51 10.79
C VAL A 140 9.03 19.97 12.09
N SER A 141 7.75 19.67 12.26
CA SER A 141 7.03 19.91 13.51
C SER A 141 6.01 18.81 13.74
N MET A 142 5.69 18.56 15.02
CA MET A 142 4.61 17.67 15.43
C MET A 142 3.49 18.52 16.03
N SER A 143 2.26 18.31 15.57
CA SER A 143 1.06 18.93 16.11
C SER A 143 -0.03 17.89 16.29
N GLY A 144 -0.33 17.51 17.53
CA GLY A 144 -1.29 16.44 17.81
C GLY A 144 -0.84 15.11 17.18
N TRP A 145 -1.64 14.57 16.26
CA TRP A 145 -1.39 13.33 15.52
C TRP A 145 -0.79 13.54 14.12
N ALA A 146 -0.26 14.73 13.85
CA ALA A 146 0.25 15.09 12.52
C ALA A 146 1.68 15.60 12.61
N MET A 147 2.59 14.88 11.95
CA MET A 147 3.94 15.35 11.64
C MET A 147 3.89 16.10 10.32
N ARG A 148 4.30 17.36 10.33
CA ARG A 148 4.36 18.22 9.15
C ARG A 148 5.78 18.69 8.94
N GLY A 149 6.18 18.88 7.70
CA GLY A 149 7.49 19.43 7.43
C GLY A 149 7.60 20.03 6.05
N VAL A 150 8.69 20.77 5.86
CA VAL A 150 9.06 21.38 4.60
C VAL A 150 10.34 20.71 4.10
N ILE A 151 10.33 20.30 2.83
CA ILE A 151 11.45 19.72 2.11
C ILE A 151 11.89 20.74 1.08
N ARG A 152 13.19 20.89 0.91
CA ARG A 152 13.80 21.68 -0.13
C ARG A 152 14.44 20.76 -1.15
N ALA A 153 14.04 20.88 -2.41
CA ALA A 153 14.47 20.01 -3.50
C ALA A 153 14.97 20.82 -4.70
N ASN A 154 16.02 20.32 -5.35
CA ASN A 154 16.52 20.84 -6.62
C ASN A 154 15.79 20.12 -7.77
N VAL A 155 14.73 20.77 -8.26
CA VAL A 155 13.81 20.25 -9.27
C VAL A 155 14.17 20.85 -10.62
N ALA A 156 14.50 19.98 -11.58
CA ALA A 156 14.77 20.39 -12.95
C ALA A 156 13.50 20.94 -13.62
N HIS A 157 13.66 21.94 -14.49
CA HIS A 157 12.56 22.66 -15.13
C HIS A 157 11.62 21.81 -16.01
N ASN A 158 11.99 20.60 -16.43
CA ASN A 158 11.33 19.88 -17.52
C ASN A 158 11.08 18.37 -17.27
N GLY A 159 11.24 17.89 -16.04
CA GLY A 159 11.04 16.48 -15.70
C GLY A 159 9.89 16.25 -14.72
N GLU A 160 9.24 15.09 -14.81
CA GLU A 160 8.41 14.60 -13.73
C GLU A 160 9.30 14.34 -12.50
N THR A 161 8.89 14.91 -11.37
CA THR A 161 9.63 14.80 -10.11
C THR A 161 8.65 14.45 -9.00
N GLU A 162 8.92 13.35 -8.29
CA GLU A 162 8.21 12.97 -7.08
C GLU A 162 9.06 13.35 -5.87
N VAL A 163 8.52 14.13 -4.95
CA VAL A 163 9.18 14.46 -3.67
C VAL A 163 8.33 13.89 -2.55
N GLY A 164 8.95 13.32 -1.53
CA GLY A 164 8.21 12.73 -0.42
C GLY A 164 9.07 12.37 0.78
N VAL A 165 8.44 11.73 1.75
CA VAL A 165 9.09 11.19 2.94
C VAL A 165 8.84 9.71 3.04
N ARG A 166 9.87 8.94 3.34
CA ARG A 166 9.74 7.55 3.78
C ARG A 166 9.87 7.52 5.29
N TYR A 167 8.88 6.96 5.98
CA TYR A 167 8.81 6.97 7.43
C TYR A 167 8.46 5.60 8.01
N THR A 168 8.72 5.45 9.31
CA THR A 168 8.43 4.24 10.09
C THR A 168 8.05 4.61 11.52
N PHE A 169 7.20 3.77 12.12
CA PHE A 169 6.81 3.84 13.52
C PHE A 169 7.40 2.70 14.37
N ASN A 170 8.12 1.76 13.73
CA ASN A 170 8.57 0.51 14.35
C ASN A 170 10.01 0.18 13.98
N HIS A 171 10.90 1.17 14.10
CA HIS A 171 12.34 1.01 13.89
C HIS A 171 12.72 0.38 12.54
N TRP A 172 11.98 0.72 11.47
CA TRP A 172 12.19 0.24 10.10
C TRP A 172 11.82 -1.23 9.87
N ALA A 173 11.11 -1.90 10.79
CA ALA A 173 10.53 -3.21 10.53
C ALA A 173 9.46 -3.15 9.42
N SER A 174 8.76 -2.02 9.32
CA SER A 174 7.95 -1.64 8.16
C SER A 174 8.13 -0.15 7.86
N TYR A 175 7.87 0.26 6.62
CA TYR A 175 7.91 1.66 6.21
C TYR A 175 6.74 2.00 5.28
N ALA A 176 6.46 3.29 5.18
CA ALA A 176 5.52 3.84 4.23
C ALA A 176 6.08 5.13 3.62
N ASP A 177 5.64 5.44 2.41
CA ASP A 177 5.98 6.68 1.72
C ASP A 177 4.78 7.64 1.81
N ALA A 178 5.02 8.91 2.12
CA ALA A 178 4.03 9.97 2.05
C ALA A 178 4.50 11.04 1.05
N PRO A 179 3.70 11.36 0.03
CA PRO A 179 4.07 12.35 -0.96
C PRO A 179 4.12 13.75 -0.36
N ALA A 180 5.00 14.58 -0.89
CA ALA A 180 5.08 16.00 -0.56
C ALA A 180 4.52 16.83 -1.74
N VAL A 181 3.79 17.89 -1.41
CA VAL A 181 3.17 18.78 -2.39
C VAL A 181 3.94 20.08 -2.50
N PRO A 182 4.12 20.64 -3.72
CA PRO A 182 4.85 21.88 -3.91
C PRO A 182 4.18 23.05 -3.18
N VAL A 183 4.97 23.89 -2.52
CA VAL A 183 4.50 25.11 -1.86
C VAL A 183 4.46 26.24 -2.89
N SER A 184 3.27 26.81 -3.10
CA SER A 184 3.03 27.86 -4.12
C SER A 184 3.88 29.11 -3.90
N GLY A 185 4.44 29.66 -4.98
CA GLY A 185 5.12 30.97 -4.96
C GLY A 185 6.57 30.97 -4.46
N GLU A 186 7.10 29.83 -4.02
CA GLU A 186 8.45 29.72 -3.46
C GLU A 186 9.36 28.83 -4.31
N ARG A 187 9.62 29.27 -5.54
CA ARG A 187 10.65 28.70 -6.39
C ARG A 187 11.70 29.75 -6.73
N VAL A 188 12.94 29.48 -6.35
CA VAL A 188 14.09 30.32 -6.68
C VAL A 188 15.04 29.48 -7.52
N HIS A 189 15.12 29.80 -8.82
CA HIS A 189 15.83 28.97 -9.81
C HIS A 189 15.29 27.53 -9.83
N ASP A 190 16.17 26.52 -9.72
CA ASP A 190 15.81 25.11 -9.65
C ASP A 190 15.43 24.66 -8.23
N MET A 191 15.50 25.53 -7.23
CA MET A 191 15.18 25.17 -5.84
C MET A 191 13.71 25.44 -5.53
N GLN A 192 13.00 24.40 -5.11
CA GLN A 192 11.58 24.45 -4.79
C GLN A 192 11.30 23.79 -3.43
N ARG A 193 10.37 24.39 -2.68
CA ARG A 193 9.88 23.83 -1.42
C ARG A 193 8.66 22.94 -1.62
N PHE A 194 8.62 21.86 -0.85
CA PHE A 194 7.52 20.91 -0.78
C PHE A 194 7.09 20.73 0.66
N SER A 195 5.80 20.55 0.90
CA SER A 195 5.24 20.28 2.21
C SER A 195 4.71 18.86 2.27
N PHE A 196 4.97 18.15 3.37
CA PHE A 196 4.40 16.82 3.60
C PHE A 196 3.61 16.80 4.90
N THR A 197 2.76 15.79 5.03
CA THR A 197 2.07 15.49 6.28
C THR A 197 2.03 13.98 6.47
N VAL A 198 2.48 13.51 7.61
CA VAL A 198 2.37 12.11 8.05
C VAL A 198 1.45 12.08 9.25
N LEU A 199 0.42 11.24 9.18
CA LEU A 199 -0.50 11.01 10.30
C LEU A 199 0.05 9.90 11.18
N THR A 200 0.18 10.18 12.47
CA THR A 200 0.64 9.24 13.47
C THR A 200 -0.58 8.45 14.01
N PRO A 201 -0.52 7.11 14.07
CA PRO A 201 -1.61 6.32 14.63
C PRO A 201 -1.96 6.70 16.07
N HIS A 202 -3.26 6.68 16.40
CA HIS A 202 -3.77 7.03 17.74
C HIS A 202 -3.31 6.09 18.87
N PHE A 203 -2.83 4.90 18.52
CA PHE A 203 -2.32 3.90 19.46
C PHE A 203 -0.81 4.03 19.71
N LEU A 204 -0.15 5.06 19.14
CA LEU A 204 1.25 5.30 19.45
C LEU A 204 1.40 5.67 20.93
N GLU A 205 2.25 4.92 21.61
CA GLU A 205 2.58 5.15 23.01
C GLU A 205 3.12 6.58 23.23
N PRO A 206 2.87 7.19 24.39
CA PRO A 206 3.60 8.39 24.80
C PRO A 206 5.11 8.14 24.69
N ASN A 207 5.83 9.03 24.03
CA ASN A 207 7.26 8.95 23.68
C ASN A 207 7.61 8.05 22.49
N ALA A 208 6.62 7.53 21.74
CA ALA A 208 6.90 6.87 20.48
C ALA A 208 7.64 7.79 19.51
N SER A 209 8.53 7.21 18.72
CA SER A 209 9.40 7.95 17.80
C SER A 209 9.03 7.65 16.36
N VAL A 210 8.87 8.70 15.56
CA VAL A 210 8.73 8.60 14.11
C VAL A 210 10.10 8.79 13.50
N HIS A 211 10.62 7.77 12.83
CA HIS A 211 11.86 7.89 12.06
C HIS A 211 11.53 8.08 10.59
N PHE A 212 12.28 8.94 9.89
CA PHE A 212 12.03 9.20 8.48
C PHE A 212 13.27 9.69 7.73
N ALA A 213 13.20 9.58 6.41
CA ALA A 213 14.14 10.16 5.45
C ALA A 213 13.32 10.84 4.34
N VAL A 214 13.91 11.85 3.69
CA VAL A 214 13.25 12.56 2.59
C VAL A 214 13.86 12.12 1.26
N TYR A 215 13.02 12.06 0.22
CA TYR A 215 13.44 11.60 -1.09
C TYR A 215 12.95 12.52 -2.20
N MET A 216 13.66 12.45 -3.32
CA MET A 216 13.26 12.99 -4.60
C MET A 216 13.54 11.95 -5.68
N ARG A 217 12.52 11.55 -6.44
CA ARG A 217 12.65 10.68 -7.62
C ARG A 217 12.46 11.52 -8.87
N THR A 218 13.35 11.30 -9.83
CA THR A 218 13.34 11.97 -11.14
C THR A 218 13.62 10.93 -12.22
N ASP A 219 13.43 11.32 -13.47
CA ASP A 219 13.93 10.59 -14.66
C ASP A 219 15.44 10.28 -14.59
N ARG A 220 16.21 11.09 -13.88
CA ARG A 220 17.67 10.94 -13.72
C ARG A 220 18.08 10.07 -12.53
N GLY A 221 17.12 9.54 -11.77
CA GLY A 221 17.35 8.68 -10.61
C GLY A 221 16.76 9.23 -9.31
N GLU A 222 17.12 8.55 -8.23
CA GLU A 222 16.63 8.83 -6.89
C GLU A 222 17.69 9.51 -6.02
N PHE A 223 17.23 10.49 -5.25
CA PHE A 223 18.04 11.26 -4.32
C PHE A 223 17.43 11.16 -2.93
N TRP A 224 18.29 11.01 -1.93
CA TRP A 224 17.88 10.75 -0.56
C TRP A 224 18.68 11.62 0.42
N ASP A 225 17.96 12.19 1.37
CA ASP A 225 18.52 12.74 2.61
C ASP A 225 17.99 11.96 3.81
N ASN A 226 18.88 11.11 4.32
CA ASN A 226 18.67 10.23 5.46
C ASN A 226 19.51 10.68 6.66
N ASN A 227 19.88 11.96 6.75
CA ASN A 227 20.64 12.51 7.87
C ASN A 227 21.96 11.81 8.16
N ASP A 228 22.78 11.66 7.11
CA ASP A 228 24.09 11.00 7.21
C ASP A 228 23.96 9.63 7.90
N GLU A 229 22.98 8.85 7.42
CA GLU A 229 22.62 7.50 7.91
C GLU A 229 21.93 7.43 9.29
N GLN A 230 21.78 8.56 10.00
CA GLN A 230 21.11 8.58 11.30
C GLN A 230 19.58 8.57 11.18
N ASN A 231 19.06 8.98 10.02
CA ASN A 231 17.66 9.35 9.77
C ASN A 231 17.21 10.53 10.65
N TYR A 232 16.10 11.14 10.25
CA TYR A 232 15.42 12.10 11.10
C TYR A 232 14.56 11.36 12.11
N CYS A 233 14.38 11.96 13.29
CA CYS A 233 13.55 11.42 14.36
C CYS A 233 12.74 12.54 15.01
N VAL A 234 11.44 12.32 15.15
CA VAL A 234 10.54 13.18 15.93
C VAL A 234 9.85 12.32 16.98
N GLN A 235 9.97 12.73 18.25
CA GLN A 235 9.28 12.07 19.36
C GLN A 235 7.86 12.63 19.53
N CYS A 236 6.92 11.75 19.81
CA CYS A 236 5.54 12.11 20.16
C CYS A 236 5.45 12.26 21.69
N GLY A 237 5.58 13.47 22.24
CA GLY A 237 5.50 13.70 23.68
C GLY A 237 4.18 14.32 24.13
N LEU A 238 3.63 13.89 25.28
CA LEU A 238 2.56 14.60 25.99
C LEU A 238 3.16 15.87 26.66
N LEU A 239 2.51 17.03 26.52
CA LEU A 239 2.75 18.14 27.46
C LEU A 239 2.26 17.69 28.84
N LEU A 240 3.19 17.52 29.78
CA LEU A 240 2.92 17.30 31.21
C LEU A 240 2.36 18.58 31.86
#